data_AF-A0A0G0QSV1-F1
#
_entry.id   AF-A0A0G0QSV1-F1
#
_cell.length_a   1.000
_cell.length_b   1.000
_cell.length_c   1.000
_cell.angle_alpha   90.00
_cell.angle_beta   90.00
_cell.angle_gamma   90.00
#
_symmetry.space_group_name_H-M   'P 1'
#
loop_
_entity.id
_entity.type
_entity.pdbx_description
1 polymer ?
#
loop_
_entity_poly.entity_id
_entity_poly.type
_entity_poly.pdbx_seq_one_letter_code
_entity_poly.pdbx_strand_id
1 'polypeptide(L)'
;MLRKISNKKLIFFLLLFFLAGCSFLIYKFYVSERERSGNEIAAKITTPDGQVLGEEGDTYPNEFKSGKYRVPQLGFGGGLTAFYPGLGEPLGPLEIGNVQSEIVKTKDKKELQLVIKWKTERPTVCLVSYGKSGGAMKTVQEEYFAIEHSAVLEKLDSATTYFYTVSAKDKLGGETVSDKYAVYTGAPEVSFLDLLAGAFKSAFSWAVK
;
A
#
# COMPACT_ATOMS: atom_id res chain seq x y z
N MET A 1 50.66 86.51 33.06
CA MET A 1 51.80 85.75 33.64
C MET A 1 51.82 84.34 33.04
N LEU A 2 52.58 84.12 31.97
CA LEU A 2 52.66 82.82 31.28
C LEU A 2 53.85 82.03 31.85
N ARG A 3 53.55 80.98 32.62
CA ARG A 3 54.57 80.11 33.27
C ARG A 3 55.28 79.30 32.19
N LYS A 4 56.59 79.52 32.02
CA LYS A 4 57.47 78.81 31.07
C LYS A 4 57.54 77.32 31.43
N ILE A 5 56.72 76.49 30.78
CA ILE A 5 56.71 75.04 30.97
C ILE A 5 58.00 74.49 30.33
N SER A 6 58.84 73.83 31.13
CA SER A 6 60.06 73.17 30.66
C SER A 6 59.74 72.09 29.62
N ASN A 7 60.52 72.04 28.53
CA ASN A 7 60.36 71.08 27.42
C ASN A 7 60.22 69.62 27.89
N LYS A 8 60.86 69.25 29.01
CA LYS A 8 60.74 67.90 29.60
C LYS A 8 59.33 67.60 30.14
N LYS A 9 58.64 68.60 30.71
CA LYS A 9 57.25 68.46 31.18
C LYS A 9 56.28 68.40 30.01
N LEU A 10 56.53 69.16 28.94
CA LEU A 10 55.71 69.12 27.72
C LEU A 10 55.79 67.74 27.03
N ILE A 11 56.99 67.16 26.94
CA ILE A 11 57.20 65.81 26.40
C ILE A 11 56.50 64.76 27.26
N PHE A 12 56.58 64.86 28.60
CA PHE A 12 55.89 63.94 29.50
C PHE A 12 54.35 64.00 29.34
N PHE A 13 53.77 65.20 29.19
CA PHE A 13 52.33 65.36 28.94
C PHE A 13 51.92 64.78 27.57
N LEU A 14 52.73 64.97 26.53
CA LEU A 14 52.48 64.36 25.22
C LEU A 14 52.52 62.83 25.28
N LEU A 15 53.46 62.26 26.04
CA LEU A 15 53.61 60.81 26.19
C LEU A 15 52.45 60.21 27.00
N LEU A 16 51.95 60.93 28.02
CA LEU A 16 50.76 60.55 28.79
C LEU A 16 49.49 60.57 27.92
N PHE A 17 49.33 61.58 27.07
CA PHE A 17 48.23 61.66 26.10
C PHE A 17 48.28 60.53 25.07
N PHE A 18 49.48 60.15 24.62
CA PHE A 18 49.65 59.04 23.69
C PHE A 18 49.28 57.68 24.33
N LEU A 19 49.69 57.45 25.57
CA LEU A 19 49.31 56.25 26.34
C LEU A 19 47.80 56.17 26.59
N ALA A 20 47.16 57.29 26.95
CA ALA A 20 45.71 57.37 27.12
C ALA A 20 44.97 57.14 25.78
N GLY A 21 45.50 57.67 24.68
CA GLY A 21 44.98 57.45 23.33
C GLY A 21 45.07 56.00 22.89
N CYS A 22 46.21 55.33 23.12
CA CYS A 22 46.37 53.90 22.86
C CYS A 22 45.39 53.05 23.67
N SER A 23 45.21 53.35 24.96
CA SER A 23 44.24 52.64 25.81
C SER A 23 42.79 52.80 25.29
N PHE A 24 42.44 54.01 24.84
CA PHE A 24 41.12 54.28 24.24
C PHE A 24 40.92 53.55 22.91
N LEU A 25 41.95 53.49 22.06
CA LEU A 25 41.90 52.73 20.80
C LEU A 25 41.78 51.23 21.04
N ILE A 26 42.53 50.68 22.00
CA ILE A 26 42.41 49.27 22.40
C ILE A 26 41.02 48.97 22.96
N TYR A 27 40.46 49.86 23.79
CA TYR A 27 39.10 49.72 24.29
C TYR A 27 38.05 49.74 23.17
N LYS A 28 38.19 50.64 22.19
CA LYS A 28 37.31 50.70 21.01
C LYS A 28 37.42 49.44 20.13
N PHE A 29 38.63 48.92 19.95
CA PHE A 29 38.86 47.67 19.23
C PHE A 29 38.25 46.47 19.98
N TYR A 30 38.44 46.39 21.29
CA TYR A 30 37.86 45.34 22.13
C TYR A 30 36.32 45.36 22.14
N VAL A 31 35.70 46.55 22.12
CA VAL A 31 34.24 46.69 21.98
C VAL A 31 33.76 46.30 20.57
N SER A 32 34.53 46.65 19.52
CA SER A 32 34.25 46.26 18.12
C SER A 32 34.22 44.74 17.92
N GLU A 33 35.15 44.00 18.52
CA GLU A 33 35.19 42.53 18.40
C GLU A 33 33.98 41.86 19.10
N ARG A 34 33.37 42.52 20.10
CA ARG A 34 32.18 42.00 20.81
C ARG A 34 30.89 42.13 20.01
N GLU A 35 30.78 43.17 19.17
CA GLU A 35 29.65 43.34 18.24
C GLU A 35 29.76 42.42 17.02
N ARG A 36 30.95 41.94 16.68
CA ARG A 36 31.16 41.00 15.55
C ARG A 36 30.70 39.56 15.82
N SER A 37 30.39 39.23 17.08
CA SER A 37 29.82 37.93 17.49
C SER A 37 28.31 38.00 17.77
N GLY A 38 27.64 39.11 17.41
CA GLY A 38 26.20 39.25 17.45
C GLY A 38 25.62 39.07 16.05
N ASN A 39 25.08 37.87 15.78
CA ASN A 39 24.14 37.52 14.71
C ASN A 39 23.68 38.67 13.78
N GLU A 40 24.31 38.78 12.62
CA GLU A 40 23.56 38.97 11.37
C GLU A 40 24.04 37.91 10.39
N ILE A 41 23.44 36.72 10.47
CA ILE A 41 23.22 35.95 9.25
C ILE A 41 22.19 36.77 8.48
N ALA A 42 22.63 37.79 7.75
CA ALA A 42 21.86 38.29 6.64
C ALA A 42 21.79 37.12 5.65
N ALA A 43 20.81 36.24 5.86
CA ALA A 43 20.41 35.28 4.86
C ALA A 43 20.02 36.15 3.67
N LYS A 44 20.93 36.25 2.70
CA LYS A 44 20.54 36.68 1.37
C LYS A 44 19.52 35.63 0.95
N ILE A 45 18.24 35.96 1.06
CA ILE A 45 17.17 35.18 0.45
C ILE A 45 17.34 35.42 -1.05
N THR A 46 18.35 34.77 -1.64
CA THR A 46 18.20 34.29 -2.99
C THR A 46 17.21 33.15 -2.84
N THR A 47 15.93 33.43 -3.03
CA THR A 47 15.04 32.40 -3.55
C THR A 47 15.64 32.08 -4.91
N PRO A 48 16.31 30.92 -5.13
CA PRO A 48 16.47 30.48 -6.50
C PRO A 48 15.07 30.46 -7.10
N ASP A 49 14.95 30.92 -8.35
CA ASP A 49 13.68 30.93 -9.06
C ASP A 49 13.04 29.56 -8.86
N GLY A 50 11.92 29.53 -8.14
CA GLY A 50 11.34 28.30 -7.67
C GLY A 50 10.79 27.58 -8.87
N GLN A 51 11.55 26.67 -9.47
CA GLN A 51 10.96 25.68 -10.34
C GLN A 51 9.90 24.97 -9.50
N VAL A 52 8.64 25.17 -9.87
CA VAL A 52 7.54 24.40 -9.35
C VAL A 52 7.81 22.97 -9.83
N LEU A 53 8.32 22.12 -8.94
CA LEU A 53 8.62 20.72 -9.24
C LEU A 53 7.31 19.96 -9.42
N GLY A 54 6.81 20.07 -10.65
CA GLY A 54 5.75 19.31 -11.30
C GLY A 54 5.87 19.46 -12.83
N GLU A 55 7.07 19.84 -13.29
CA GLU A 55 7.44 19.98 -14.69
C GLU A 55 7.51 18.58 -15.30
N GLU A 56 6.48 18.29 -16.09
CA GLU A 56 6.37 17.29 -17.15
C GLU A 56 7.62 16.39 -17.32
N GLY A 57 7.58 15.19 -16.72
CA GLY A 57 8.65 14.20 -16.87
C GLY A 57 8.75 13.13 -15.78
N ASP A 58 8.11 13.31 -14.63
CA ASP A 58 8.14 12.33 -13.55
C ASP A 58 7.09 11.22 -13.75
N THR A 59 7.52 9.97 -13.78
CA THR A 59 6.66 8.77 -13.94
C THR A 59 5.65 8.58 -12.80
N TYR A 60 5.77 9.35 -11.70
CA TYR A 60 4.93 9.27 -10.50
C TYR A 60 4.49 10.67 -10.06
N PRO A 61 3.29 11.13 -10.49
CA PRO A 61 2.84 12.51 -10.29
C PRO A 61 2.51 12.92 -8.84
N ASN A 62 2.66 12.02 -7.85
CA ASN A 62 2.10 12.19 -6.49
C ASN A 62 3.15 12.08 -5.35
N GLU A 63 4.42 12.41 -5.61
CA GLU A 63 5.49 12.40 -4.59
C GLU A 63 6.07 13.80 -4.36
N PHE A 64 6.11 14.24 -3.09
CA PHE A 64 6.94 15.39 -2.73
C PHE A 64 8.38 14.92 -2.50
N LYS A 65 9.34 15.59 -3.14
CA LYS A 65 10.77 15.27 -3.02
C LYS A 65 11.51 16.43 -2.37
N SER A 66 12.33 16.13 -1.36
CA SER A 66 13.32 17.05 -0.81
C SER A 66 14.67 16.33 -0.66
N GLY A 67 15.62 16.66 -1.53
CA GLY A 67 16.94 16.01 -1.57
C GLY A 67 16.85 14.49 -1.73
N LYS A 68 17.18 13.76 -0.66
CA LYS A 68 17.15 12.28 -0.61
C LYS A 68 15.84 11.70 -0.08
N TYR A 69 14.93 12.56 0.39
CA TYR A 69 13.70 12.16 1.05
C TYR A 69 12.53 12.31 0.07
N ARG A 70 11.71 11.26 0.02
CA ARG A 70 10.46 11.23 -0.75
C ARG A 70 9.35 10.97 0.24
N VAL A 71 8.32 11.80 0.20
CA VAL A 71 7.10 11.57 0.96
C VAL A 71 5.95 11.40 -0.03
N PRO A 72 5.20 10.29 0.02
CA PRO A 72 3.97 10.18 -0.74
C PRO A 72 3.02 11.27 -0.26
N GLN A 73 2.31 11.90 -1.18
CA GLN A 73 1.30 12.89 -0.81
C GLN A 73 0.22 12.24 0.07
N LEU A 74 0.08 12.73 1.30
CA LEU A 74 -0.99 12.37 2.21
C LEU A 74 -2.29 13.01 1.73
N GLY A 75 -3.11 12.22 1.04
CA GLY A 75 -4.45 12.62 0.63
C GLY A 75 -5.40 12.66 1.82
N PHE A 76 -5.67 13.84 2.37
CA PHE A 76 -6.78 14.03 3.30
C PHE A 76 -8.08 14.19 2.49
N GLY A 77 -8.64 13.08 2.05
CA GLY A 77 -9.92 13.05 1.34
C GLY A 77 -10.00 11.94 0.29
N GLY A 78 -10.71 10.86 0.62
CA GLY A 78 -11.43 10.06 -0.38
C GLY A 78 -10.63 9.27 -1.41
N GLY A 79 -9.37 8.93 -1.17
CA GLY A 79 -8.60 8.05 -2.05
C GLY A 79 -7.43 7.46 -1.31
N LEU A 80 -7.47 6.16 -1.03
CA LEU A 80 -6.39 5.41 -0.42
C LEU A 80 -5.19 5.38 -1.38
N THR A 81 -4.34 6.40 -1.34
CA THR A 81 -3.02 6.34 -1.94
C THR A 81 -2.19 5.36 -1.12
N ALA A 82 -2.25 4.09 -1.54
CA ALA A 82 -1.25 3.05 -1.36
C ALA A 82 -0.52 3.02 0.00
N PHE A 83 -1.17 2.48 1.03
CA PHE A 83 -0.43 1.76 2.06
C PHE A 83 -0.03 0.39 1.50
N TYR A 84 0.96 0.37 0.60
CA TYR A 84 1.68 -0.84 0.18
C TYR A 84 3.04 -0.87 0.88
N PRO A 85 3.49 -2.03 1.39
CA PRO A 85 4.84 -2.15 1.93
C PRO A 85 5.86 -2.06 0.78
N GLY A 86 6.74 -1.04 0.83
CA GLY A 86 7.80 -0.82 -0.16
C GLY A 86 7.72 0.56 -0.80
N LEU A 87 8.39 1.53 -0.20
CA LEU A 87 8.51 2.91 -0.70
C LEU A 87 9.04 2.93 -2.15
N GLY A 88 8.15 3.16 -3.12
CA GLY A 88 8.49 3.57 -4.48
C GLY A 88 8.86 2.45 -5.47
N GLU A 89 8.67 1.17 -5.12
CA GLU A 89 8.81 0.10 -6.11
C GLU A 89 7.49 -0.11 -6.87
N PRO A 90 7.53 -0.29 -8.20
CA PRO A 90 6.33 -0.59 -8.97
C PRO A 90 5.71 -1.89 -8.43
N LEU A 91 4.41 -1.85 -8.14
CA LEU A 91 3.70 -3.05 -7.70
C LEU A 91 3.90 -4.14 -8.76
N GLY A 92 4.48 -5.27 -8.35
CA GLY A 92 4.66 -6.44 -9.21
C GLY A 92 3.33 -6.93 -9.82
N PRO A 93 3.36 -7.88 -10.76
CA PRO A 93 2.15 -8.41 -11.37
C PRO A 93 1.15 -8.86 -10.28
N LEU A 94 -0.14 -8.68 -10.54
CA LEU A 94 -1.17 -9.19 -9.64
C LEU A 94 -1.20 -10.70 -9.79
N GLU A 95 -0.99 -11.42 -8.69
CA GLU A 95 -0.98 -12.87 -8.65
C GLU A 95 -2.09 -13.42 -7.77
N ILE A 96 -2.65 -14.55 -8.19
CA ILE A 96 -3.61 -15.35 -7.44
C ILE A 96 -2.88 -16.62 -7.00
N GLY A 97 -2.64 -16.74 -5.70
CA GLY A 97 -1.94 -17.86 -5.08
C GLY A 97 -2.86 -18.77 -4.28
N ASN A 98 -2.35 -19.96 -3.93
CA ASN A 98 -2.95 -20.90 -3.00
C ASN A 98 -4.41 -21.28 -3.33
N VAL A 99 -4.74 -21.45 -4.60
CA VAL A 99 -6.09 -21.90 -5.00
C VAL A 99 -6.30 -23.34 -4.57
N GLN A 100 -7.27 -23.56 -3.70
CA GLN A 100 -7.66 -24.87 -3.19
C GLN A 100 -9.18 -25.01 -3.31
N SER A 101 -9.65 -26.21 -3.65
CA SER A 101 -11.07 -26.48 -3.78
C SER A 101 -11.45 -27.79 -3.09
N GLU A 102 -12.56 -27.77 -2.36
CA GLU A 102 -13.06 -28.91 -1.61
C GLU A 102 -14.56 -29.11 -1.86
N ILE A 103 -14.95 -30.35 -2.16
CA ILE A 103 -16.36 -30.71 -2.33
C ILE A 103 -16.96 -30.94 -0.95
N VAL A 104 -18.04 -30.24 -0.67
CA VAL A 104 -18.81 -30.35 0.57
C VAL A 104 -20.22 -30.84 0.25
N LYS A 105 -20.72 -31.78 1.05
CA LYS A 105 -22.10 -32.27 0.96
C LYS A 105 -22.98 -31.52 1.96
N THR A 106 -24.15 -31.04 1.55
CA THR A 106 -25.13 -30.48 2.49
C THR A 106 -25.72 -31.57 3.38
N LYS A 107 -26.25 -31.16 4.55
CA LYS A 107 -26.82 -32.07 5.56
C LYS A 107 -27.91 -33.00 5.01
N ASP A 108 -28.63 -32.55 3.99
CA ASP A 108 -29.70 -33.32 3.33
C ASP A 108 -29.18 -34.34 2.30
N LYS A 109 -27.85 -34.47 2.14
CA LYS A 109 -27.12 -35.41 1.26
C LYS A 109 -27.52 -35.40 -0.23
N LYS A 110 -28.31 -34.42 -0.66
CA LYS A 110 -28.81 -34.34 -2.05
C LYS A 110 -28.07 -33.34 -2.92
N GLU A 111 -27.39 -32.35 -2.33
CA GLU A 111 -26.72 -31.31 -3.09
C GLU A 111 -25.22 -31.29 -2.78
N LEU A 112 -24.42 -31.19 -3.85
CA LEU A 112 -22.99 -31.01 -3.76
C LEU A 112 -22.66 -29.52 -3.90
N GLN A 113 -21.76 -29.06 -3.05
CA GLN A 113 -21.20 -27.72 -3.08
C GLN A 113 -19.69 -27.82 -3.29
N LEU A 114 -19.10 -26.86 -4.00
CA LEU A 114 -17.65 -26.72 -4.11
C LEU A 114 -17.24 -25.45 -3.39
N VAL A 115 -16.45 -25.58 -2.34
CA VAL A 115 -15.85 -24.45 -1.65
C VAL A 115 -14.46 -24.22 -2.25
N ILE A 116 -14.23 -23.03 -2.77
CA ILE A 116 -12.96 -22.63 -3.37
C ILE A 116 -12.37 -21.54 -2.48
N LYS A 117 -11.09 -21.66 -2.13
CA LYS A 117 -10.33 -20.71 -1.32
C LYS A 117 -9.06 -20.33 -2.05
N TRP A 118 -8.69 -19.05 -2.01
CA TRP A 118 -7.46 -18.56 -2.59
C TRP A 118 -6.99 -17.29 -1.88
N LYS A 119 -5.78 -16.87 -2.21
CA LYS A 119 -5.18 -15.64 -1.68
C LYS A 119 -4.66 -14.79 -2.83
N THR A 120 -4.74 -13.48 -2.68
CA THR A 120 -4.13 -12.51 -3.58
C THR A 120 -3.04 -11.73 -2.84
N GLU A 121 -2.08 -11.17 -3.57
CA GLU A 121 -1.02 -10.34 -2.97
C GLU A 121 -1.54 -8.98 -2.47
N ARG A 122 -2.77 -8.61 -2.88
CA ARG A 122 -3.31 -7.25 -2.84
C ARG A 122 -4.81 -7.29 -2.60
N PRO A 123 -5.42 -6.30 -1.90
CA PRO A 123 -6.88 -6.24 -1.80
C PRO A 123 -7.54 -6.16 -3.17
N THR A 124 -8.29 -7.20 -3.54
CA THR A 124 -8.96 -7.34 -4.83
C THR A 124 -10.42 -7.73 -4.67
N VAL A 125 -11.22 -7.48 -5.69
CA VAL A 125 -12.55 -8.10 -5.86
C VAL A 125 -12.40 -9.21 -6.88
N CYS A 126 -12.87 -10.41 -6.55
CA CYS A 126 -12.74 -11.57 -7.41
C CYS A 126 -14.08 -12.03 -7.99
N LEU A 127 -14.00 -12.66 -9.16
CA LEU A 127 -15.10 -13.31 -9.85
C LEU A 127 -14.67 -14.74 -10.20
N VAL A 128 -15.44 -15.72 -9.75
CA VAL A 128 -15.27 -17.12 -10.11
C VAL A 128 -16.20 -17.46 -11.26
N SER A 129 -15.64 -17.81 -12.41
CA SER A 129 -16.38 -18.30 -13.56
C SER A 129 -16.29 -19.82 -13.60
N TYR A 130 -17.42 -20.52 -13.70
CA TYR A 130 -17.45 -21.98 -13.65
C TYR A 130 -18.51 -22.57 -14.58
N GLY A 131 -18.29 -23.81 -15.02
CA GLY A 131 -19.24 -24.50 -15.90
C GLY A 131 -18.91 -25.96 -16.09
N LYS A 132 -19.89 -26.71 -16.61
CA LYS A 132 -19.67 -28.10 -17.03
C LYS A 132 -18.89 -28.14 -18.34
N SER A 133 -18.23 -29.26 -18.61
CA SER A 133 -17.65 -29.51 -19.94
C SER A 133 -18.72 -29.35 -21.03
N GLY A 134 -18.53 -28.40 -21.96
CA GLY A 134 -19.47 -28.10 -23.04
C GLY A 134 -20.80 -27.46 -22.61
N GLY A 135 -20.95 -27.06 -21.34
CA GLY A 135 -22.15 -26.44 -20.81
C GLY A 135 -22.09 -24.91 -20.73
N ALA A 136 -23.19 -24.31 -20.27
CA ALA A 136 -23.24 -22.87 -19.97
C ALA A 136 -22.33 -22.52 -18.79
N MET A 137 -21.65 -21.37 -18.90
CA MET A 137 -20.86 -20.79 -17.83
C MET A 137 -21.75 -20.00 -16.86
N LYS A 138 -21.43 -20.10 -15.58
CA LYS A 138 -22.02 -19.36 -14.47
C LYS A 138 -20.92 -18.57 -13.77
N THR A 139 -21.30 -17.56 -13.00
CA THR A 139 -20.37 -16.70 -12.28
C THR A 139 -20.80 -16.47 -10.84
N VAL A 140 -19.82 -16.40 -9.93
CA VAL A 140 -19.99 -15.95 -8.54
C VAL A 140 -19.04 -14.79 -8.33
N GLN A 141 -19.57 -13.62 -7.96
CA GLN A 141 -18.77 -12.41 -7.74
C GLN A 141 -18.73 -12.07 -6.25
N GLU A 142 -17.57 -11.66 -5.78
CA GLU A 142 -17.43 -11.07 -4.44
C GLU A 142 -17.81 -9.58 -4.46
N GLU A 143 -18.35 -9.09 -3.35
CA GLU A 143 -18.79 -7.69 -3.23
C GLU A 143 -17.70 -6.77 -2.65
N TYR A 144 -16.76 -7.33 -1.89
CA TYR A 144 -15.82 -6.56 -1.08
C TYR A 144 -14.37 -6.87 -1.45
N PHE A 145 -13.51 -5.87 -1.28
CA PHE A 145 -12.07 -6.03 -1.48
C PHE A 145 -11.45 -6.81 -0.32
N ALA A 146 -10.80 -7.91 -0.62
CA ALA A 146 -10.13 -8.76 0.35
C ALA A 146 -8.78 -9.28 -0.18
N ILE A 147 -7.98 -9.85 0.71
CA ILE A 147 -6.71 -10.55 0.40
C ILE A 147 -6.92 -12.07 0.44
N GLU A 148 -7.72 -12.52 1.41
CA GLU A 148 -8.16 -13.91 1.53
C GLU A 148 -9.58 -14.01 1.01
N HIS A 149 -9.81 -15.00 0.16
CA HIS A 149 -11.04 -15.09 -0.62
C HIS A 149 -11.64 -16.48 -0.49
N SER A 150 -12.97 -16.53 -0.65
CA SER A 150 -13.68 -17.80 -0.71
C SER A 150 -14.97 -17.67 -1.52
N ALA A 151 -15.22 -18.66 -2.38
CA ALA A 151 -16.47 -18.80 -3.11
C ALA A 151 -17.08 -20.16 -2.87
N VAL A 152 -18.42 -20.21 -2.82
CA VAL A 152 -19.19 -21.45 -2.75
C VAL A 152 -19.97 -21.60 -4.04
N LEU A 153 -19.71 -22.68 -4.76
CA LEU A 153 -20.49 -23.07 -5.92
C LEU A 153 -21.55 -24.07 -5.48
N GLU A 154 -22.81 -23.68 -5.57
CA GLU A 154 -23.93 -24.51 -5.11
C GLU A 154 -24.58 -25.31 -6.23
N LYS A 155 -25.39 -26.30 -5.83
CA LYS A 155 -26.25 -27.11 -6.72
C LYS A 155 -25.45 -27.76 -7.85
N LEU A 156 -24.33 -28.37 -7.49
CA LEU A 156 -23.52 -29.13 -8.43
C LEU A 156 -24.13 -30.53 -8.62
N ASP A 157 -24.16 -30.97 -9.87
CA ASP A 157 -24.61 -32.30 -10.21
C ASP A 157 -23.53 -33.32 -9.87
N SER A 158 -23.94 -34.50 -9.38
CA SER A 158 -23.03 -35.61 -9.15
C SER A 158 -22.51 -36.19 -10.47
N ALA A 159 -21.42 -36.97 -10.39
CA ALA A 159 -20.77 -37.65 -11.51
C ALA A 159 -20.45 -36.71 -12.69
N THR A 160 -20.12 -35.45 -12.40
CA THR A 160 -19.92 -34.40 -13.41
C THR A 160 -18.59 -33.68 -13.19
N THR A 161 -17.87 -33.42 -14.29
CA THR A 161 -16.65 -32.58 -14.27
C THR A 161 -17.03 -31.13 -14.49
N TYR A 162 -16.61 -30.29 -13.55
CA TYR A 162 -16.71 -28.84 -13.62
C TYR A 162 -15.33 -28.22 -13.84
N PHE A 163 -15.30 -27.15 -14.63
CA PHE A 163 -14.13 -26.31 -14.78
C PHE A 163 -14.41 -24.94 -14.19
N TYR A 164 -13.40 -24.33 -13.57
CA TYR A 164 -13.51 -22.97 -13.09
C TYR A 164 -12.20 -22.18 -13.25
N THR A 165 -12.34 -20.87 -13.29
CA THR A 165 -11.26 -19.88 -13.31
C THR A 165 -11.63 -18.75 -12.35
N VAL A 166 -10.62 -18.15 -11.72
CA VAL A 166 -10.78 -17.00 -10.83
C VAL A 166 -10.15 -15.79 -11.51
N SER A 167 -10.92 -14.72 -11.69
CA SER A 167 -10.39 -13.42 -12.12
C SER A 167 -10.38 -12.46 -10.95
N ALA A 168 -9.29 -11.73 -10.74
CA ALA A 168 -9.14 -10.75 -9.67
C ALA A 168 -8.91 -9.36 -10.24
N LYS A 169 -9.54 -8.37 -9.64
CA LYS A 169 -9.39 -6.95 -10.00
C LYS A 169 -9.08 -6.13 -8.76
N ASP A 170 -7.98 -5.37 -8.80
CA ASP A 170 -7.61 -4.45 -7.73
C ASP A 170 -8.21 -3.04 -7.93
N LYS A 171 -8.06 -2.18 -6.92
CA LYS A 171 -8.54 -0.78 -6.97
C LYS A 171 -7.74 0.11 -7.91
N LEU A 172 -6.52 -0.29 -8.25
CA LEU A 172 -5.57 0.44 -9.09
C LEU A 172 -5.71 0.05 -10.57
N GLY A 173 -6.65 -0.85 -10.90
CA GLY A 173 -6.92 -1.32 -12.26
C GLY A 173 -6.09 -2.54 -12.69
N GLY A 174 -5.31 -3.13 -11.79
CA GLY A 174 -4.64 -4.40 -12.01
C GLY A 174 -5.65 -5.53 -12.12
N GLU A 175 -5.55 -6.31 -13.19
CA GLU A 175 -6.40 -7.47 -13.47
C GLU A 175 -5.53 -8.70 -13.72
N THR A 176 -5.97 -9.85 -13.23
CA THR A 176 -5.32 -11.13 -13.48
C THR A 176 -6.34 -12.26 -13.49
N VAL A 177 -5.99 -13.37 -14.12
CA VAL A 177 -6.83 -14.56 -14.19
C VAL A 177 -5.97 -15.76 -13.82
N SER A 178 -6.52 -16.62 -12.97
CA SER A 178 -5.87 -17.87 -12.57
C SER A 178 -5.80 -18.87 -13.72
N ASP A 179 -5.03 -19.94 -13.51
CA ASP A 179 -5.15 -21.15 -14.32
C ASP A 179 -6.58 -21.71 -14.29
N LYS A 180 -6.85 -22.59 -15.26
CA LYS A 180 -8.11 -23.34 -15.34
C LYS A 180 -8.02 -24.59 -14.48
N TYR A 181 -8.90 -24.65 -13.48
CA TYR A 181 -9.01 -25.78 -12.58
C TYR A 181 -10.16 -26.71 -12.99
N ALA A 182 -10.04 -27.99 -12.66
CA ALA A 182 -11.04 -29.00 -12.94
C ALA A 182 -11.35 -29.81 -11.67
N VAL A 183 -12.63 -30.05 -11.41
CA VAL A 183 -13.10 -30.81 -10.26
C VAL A 183 -14.17 -31.81 -10.71
N TYR A 184 -14.03 -33.05 -10.28
CA TYR A 184 -15.01 -34.10 -10.50
C TYR A 184 -15.83 -34.32 -9.23
N THR A 185 -17.16 -34.19 -9.33
CA THR A 185 -18.07 -34.20 -8.17
C THR A 185 -18.29 -35.58 -7.53
N GLY A 186 -17.70 -36.64 -8.10
CA GLY A 186 -17.85 -38.00 -7.59
C GLY A 186 -19.24 -38.59 -7.85
N ALA A 187 -19.34 -39.91 -7.87
CA ALA A 187 -20.64 -40.56 -8.02
C ALA A 187 -21.52 -40.29 -6.78
N PRO A 188 -22.85 -40.21 -6.94
CA PRO A 188 -23.74 -40.13 -5.80
C PRO A 188 -23.58 -41.38 -4.92
N GLU A 189 -23.44 -41.18 -3.61
CA GLU A 189 -23.44 -42.30 -2.66
C GLU A 189 -24.87 -42.80 -2.49
N VAL A 190 -25.24 -43.79 -3.29
CA VAL A 190 -26.55 -44.46 -3.16
C VAL A 190 -26.39 -45.64 -2.20
N SER A 191 -27.14 -45.65 -1.11
CA SER A 191 -27.18 -46.78 -0.19
C SER A 191 -27.79 -48.00 -0.87
N PHE A 192 -27.11 -49.14 -0.82
CA PHE A 192 -27.65 -50.40 -1.31
C PHE A 192 -28.97 -50.77 -0.63
N LEU A 193 -29.10 -50.49 0.68
CA LEU A 193 -30.34 -50.78 1.40
C LEU A 193 -31.49 -49.91 0.95
N ASP A 194 -31.25 -48.66 0.57
CA ASP A 194 -32.29 -47.78 0.03
C ASP A 194 -32.72 -48.24 -1.37
N LEU A 195 -31.77 -48.68 -2.20
CA LEU A 195 -32.06 -49.28 -3.50
C LEU A 195 -32.90 -50.55 -3.33
N LEU A 196 -32.50 -51.42 -2.39
CA LEU A 196 -33.19 -52.66 -2.10
C LEU A 196 -34.59 -52.40 -1.53
N ALA A 197 -34.73 -51.51 -0.56
CA ALA A 197 -36.01 -51.13 0.03
C ALA A 197 -36.94 -50.47 -1.00
N GLY A 198 -36.42 -49.61 -1.87
CA GLY A 198 -37.17 -49.03 -2.99
C GLY A 198 -37.65 -50.10 -3.98
N ALA A 199 -36.79 -51.05 -4.32
CA ALA A 199 -37.12 -52.17 -5.20
C ALA A 199 -38.19 -53.09 -4.57
N PHE A 200 -38.05 -53.43 -3.29
CA PHE A 200 -39.06 -54.21 -2.55
C PHE A 200 -40.39 -53.47 -2.46
N LYS A 201 -40.38 -52.18 -2.10
CA LYS A 201 -41.61 -51.37 -2.07
C LYS A 201 -42.30 -51.35 -3.42
N SER A 202 -41.55 -51.20 -4.52
CA SER A 202 -42.10 -51.23 -5.88
C SER A 202 -42.65 -52.60 -6.25
N ALA A 203 -41.90 -53.67 -5.99
CA ALA A 203 -42.27 -55.04 -6.36
C ALA A 203 -43.45 -55.59 -5.55
N PHE A 204 -43.59 -55.17 -4.28
CA PHE A 204 -44.60 -55.66 -3.35
C PHE A 204 -45.64 -54.60 -2.97
N SER A 205 -45.70 -53.46 -3.68
CA SER A 205 -46.70 -52.40 -3.43
C SER A 205 -48.14 -52.89 -3.56
N TRP A 206 -48.37 -53.97 -4.32
CA TRP A 206 -49.68 -54.58 -4.51
C TRP A 206 -50.14 -55.45 -3.32
N ALA A 207 -49.21 -55.88 -2.47
CA ALA A 207 -49.48 -56.79 -1.35
C ALA A 207 -49.74 -56.05 -0.03
N VAL A 208 -49.42 -54.76 0.04
CA VAL A 208 -49.67 -53.89 1.20
C VAL A 208 -50.92 -53.05 0.90
N LYS A 209 -52.09 -53.60 1.18
CA LYS A 209 -53.37 -52.88 1.13
C LYS A 209 -54.16 -53.13 2.41
#